data_AF-G0VPY5-F1
#
_entry.id   AF-G0VPY5-F1
#
_cell.length_a   1.000
_cell.length_b   1.000
_cell.length_c   1.000
_cell.angle_alpha   90.00
_cell.angle_beta   90.00
_cell.angle_gamma   90.00
#
_symmetry.space_group_name_H-M   'P 1'
#
loop_
_entity.id
_entity.type
_entity.pdbx_description
1 polymer ?
#
loop_
_entity_poly.entity_id
_entity_poly.type
_entity_poly.pdbx_seq_one_letter_code
_entity_poly.pdbx_strand_id
1 'polypeptide(L)' 'MKQRNVTYNYSALQDLMNSHSLTISVLAQKISISPESLTKKLNSQSEFTQDEIRKIVSLLRIPPEKITLYFFTIL' A
#
# COMPACT_ATOMS: atom_id res chain seq x y z
N MET A 1 -24.55 -7.29 -7.83
CA MET A 1 -23.66 -8.43 -7.47
C MET A 1 -23.08 -8.13 -6.10
N LYS A 2 -23.25 -9.00 -5.09
CA LYS A 2 -22.54 -8.84 -3.81
C LYS A 2 -21.05 -9.07 -4.10
N GLN A 3 -20.24 -8.01 -4.03
CA GLN A 3 -18.79 -8.13 -4.11
C GLN A 3 -18.35 -9.11 -3.02
N ARG A 4 -17.61 -10.14 -3.41
CA ARG A 4 -16.77 -10.87 -2.45
C ARG A 4 -15.76 -9.84 -1.96
N ASN A 5 -15.88 -9.42 -0.71
CA ASN A 5 -14.90 -8.53 -0.10
C ASN A 5 -13.63 -9.34 0.14
N VAL A 6 -12.74 -9.35 -0.83
CA VAL A 6 -11.37 -9.87 -0.66
C VAL A 6 -10.65 -8.87 0.25
N THR A 7 -10.20 -9.35 1.40
CA THR A 7 -9.39 -8.55 2.33
C THR A 7 -7.93 -8.79 2.02
N TYR A 8 -7.20 -7.73 1.69
CA TYR A 8 -5.76 -7.81 1.49
C TYR A 8 -5.02 -7.52 2.78
N ASN A 9 -3.92 -8.25 2.99
CA ASN A 9 -3.02 -8.06 4.11
C ASN A 9 -1.84 -7.17 3.69
N TYR A 10 -1.79 -5.96 4.24
CA TYR A 10 -0.72 -4.98 3.99
C TYR A 10 0.28 -4.87 5.15
N SER A 11 0.38 -5.86 6.05
CA SER A 11 1.32 -5.84 7.17
C SER A 11 2.77 -5.71 6.69
N ALA A 12 3.16 -6.49 5.67
CA ALA A 12 4.50 -6.44 5.09
C ALA A 12 4.83 -5.05 4.51
N LEU A 13 3.84 -4.36 3.92
CA LEU A 13 4.02 -3.00 3.41
C LEU A 13 4.21 -2.00 4.55
N GLN A 14 3.46 -2.14 5.64
CA GLN A 14 3.60 -1.31 6.83
C GLN A 14 4.96 -1.50 7.51
N ASP A 15 5.43 -2.75 7.62
CA ASP A 15 6.77 -3.05 8.16
C ASP A 15 7.88 -2.43 7.29
N LEU A 16 7.70 -2.46 5.97
CA LEU A 16 8.63 -1.81 5.03
C LEU A 16 8.60 -0.29 5.18
N MET A 17 7.42 0.33 5.33
CA MET A 17 7.32 1.76 5.60
C MET A 17 8.06 2.16 6.89
N ASN A 18 7.88 1.37 7.97
CA ASN A 18 8.55 1.58 9.25
C ASN A 18 10.08 1.46 9.12
N SER A 19 10.56 0.46 8.37
CA SER A 19 11.98 0.28 8.08
C SER A 19 12.58 1.46 7.31
N HIS A 20 11.77 2.19 6.54
CA HIS A 20 12.14 3.42 5.83
C HIS A 20 11.83 4.71 6.62
N SER A 21 11.43 4.61 7.89
CA SER A 21 11.03 5.76 8.72
C SER A 21 9.93 6.63 8.08
N LEU A 22 9.03 6.01 7.28
CA LEU A 22 7.92 6.70 6.63
C LEU A 22 6.64 6.55 7.46
N THR A 23 6.11 7.69 7.90
CA THR A 23 4.75 7.73 8.45
C THR A 23 3.70 7.73 7.34
N ILE A 24 2.44 7.43 7.69
CA ILE A 24 1.30 7.51 6.76
C ILE A 24 1.24 8.89 6.10
N SER A 25 1.37 9.97 6.87
CA SER A 25 1.32 11.34 6.35
C SER A 25 2.44 11.62 5.34
N VAL A 26 3.66 11.17 5.62
CA VAL A 26 4.81 11.37 4.72
C VAL A 26 4.65 10.55 3.44
N LEU A 27 4.22 9.29 3.53
CA LEU A 27 4.01 8.47 2.35
C LEU A 27 2.88 9.03 1.48
N ALA A 28 1.75 9.40 2.09
CA ALA A 28 0.60 9.97 1.40
C ALA A 28 0.99 11.24 0.61
N GLN A 29 1.76 12.14 1.23
CA GLN A 29 2.30 13.33 0.56
C GLN A 29 3.18 12.96 -0.64
N LYS A 30 4.10 12.00 -0.46
CA LYS A 30 5.04 11.56 -1.52
C LYS A 30 4.35 10.92 -2.72
N ILE A 31 3.19 10.30 -2.53
CA ILE A 31 2.42 9.68 -3.63
C ILE A 31 1.22 10.53 -4.10
N SER A 32 1.06 11.72 -3.53
CA SER A 32 0.04 12.71 -3.86
C SER A 32 -1.40 12.28 -3.56
N ILE A 33 -1.63 11.66 -2.38
CA ILE A 33 -2.97 11.33 -1.87
C ILE A 33 -3.15 11.84 -0.43
N SER A 34 -4.38 11.81 0.09
CA SER A 34 -4.63 12.19 1.49
C SER A 34 -4.21 11.08 2.47
N PRO A 35 -3.77 11.40 3.70
CA PRO A 35 -3.44 10.40 4.73
C PRO A 35 -4.60 9.46 5.06
N GLU A 36 -5.84 9.97 5.03
CA GLU A 36 -7.06 9.17 5.25
C GLU A 36 -7.25 8.17 4.12
N SER A 37 -6.98 8.59 2.88
CA SER A 37 -7.06 7.71 1.70
C SER A 37 -6.04 6.58 1.80
N LEU A 38 -4.80 6.89 2.21
CA LEU A 38 -3.79 5.86 2.43
C LEU A 38 -4.17 4.91 3.57
N THR A 39 -4.71 5.43 4.67
CA THR A 39 -5.16 4.63 5.82
C THR A 39 -6.26 3.64 5.41
N LYS A 40 -7.24 4.09 4.63
CA LYS A 40 -8.30 3.22 4.09
C LYS A 40 -7.71 2.10 3.22
N LYS A 41 -6.73 2.41 2.36
CA LYS A 41 -6.07 1.42 1.50
C LYS A 41 -5.29 0.38 2.31
N LEU A 42 -4.50 0.82 3.29
CA LEU A 42 -3.73 -0.07 4.19
C LEU A 42 -4.64 -0.97 5.06
N ASN A 43 -5.89 -0.55 5.30
CA ASN A 43 -6.91 -1.34 5.98
C ASN A 43 -7.81 -2.13 5.02
N SER A 44 -7.44 -2.23 3.73
CA SER A 44 -8.23 -2.92 2.69
C SER A 44 -9.66 -2.40 2.52
N GLN A 45 -9.94 -1.16 2.91
CA GLN A 45 -11.24 -0.49 2.75
C GLN A 45 -11.39 0.19 1.39
N SER A 46 -10.28 0.38 0.67
CA SER A 46 -10.24 0.82 -0.73
C SER A 46 -9.01 0.23 -1.42
N GLU A 47 -9.05 0.14 -2.75
CA GLU A 47 -7.97 -0.47 -3.54
C GLU A 47 -6.87 0.54 -3.84
N PHE A 48 -5.62 0.07 -3.96
CA PHE A 48 -4.54 0.85 -4.54
C PHE A 48 -4.71 0.94 -6.06
N THR A 49 -4.50 2.13 -6.62
CA THR A 49 -4.40 2.29 -8.07
C THR A 49 -3.00 1.86 -8.55
N GLN A 50 -2.87 1.53 -9.83
CA GLN A 50 -1.57 1.16 -10.40
C GLN A 50 -0.53 2.28 -10.29
N ASP A 51 -0.94 3.55 -10.39
CA ASP A 51 -0.02 4.68 -10.23
C ASP A 51 0.47 4.82 -8.78
N GLU A 52 -0.41 4.61 -7.80
CA GLU A 52 -0.02 4.57 -6.38
C GLU A 52 0.97 3.43 -6.11
N ILE A 53 0.68 2.21 -6.60
CA ILE A 53 1.58 1.07 -6.48
C ILE A 53 2.95 1.39 -7.10
N ARG A 54 2.97 1.92 -8.33
CA ARG A 54 4.21 2.30 -9.02
C ARG A 54 5.03 3.32 -8.24
N LYS A 55 4.38 4.35 -7.69
CA LYS A 55 5.04 5.37 -6.85
C LYS A 55 5.61 4.77 -5.56
N ILE A 56 4.84 3.92 -4.87
CA ILE A 56 5.30 3.26 -3.63
C ILE A 56 6.47 2.31 -3.91
N VAL A 57 6.37 1.48 -4.96
CA VAL A 57 7.43 0.56 -5.39
C VAL A 57 8.72 1.32 -5.69
N SER A 58 8.63 2.44 -6.42
CA SER A 58 9.79 3.29 -6.72
C SER A 58 10.37 3.93 -5.45
N LEU A 59 9.52 4.40 -4.53
CA LEU A 59 9.95 5.11 -3.32
C LEU A 59 10.63 4.16 -2.32
N LEU A 60 10.05 2.98 -2.12
CA LEU A 60 10.52 1.96 -1.18
C LEU A 60 11.54 0.99 -1.81
N ARG A 61 11.88 1.19 -3.09
CA ARG A 61 12.82 0.35 -3.84
C ARG A 61 12.45 -1.14 -3.78
N ILE A 62 11.16 -1.45 -3.91
CA ILE A 62 10.65 -2.82 -3.88
C ILE A 62 11.14 -3.55 -5.15
N PRO A 63 11.85 -4.69 -5.04
CA PRO A 63 12.22 -5.49 -6.20
C PRO A 63 10.99 -5.98 -6.96
N PRO A 64 10.98 -5.98 -8.31
CA PRO A 64 9.83 -6.39 -9.12
C PRO A 64 9.23 -7.74 -8.72
N GLU A 65 10.08 -8.72 -8.43
CA GLU A 65 9.72 -10.07 -8.01
C GLU A 65 9.03 -10.15 -6.64
N LYS A 66 9.13 -9.08 -5.82
CA LYS A 66 8.50 -8.99 -4.50
C LYS A 66 7.22 -8.17 -4.48
N ILE A 67 6.84 -7.48 -5.56
CA ILE A 67 5.65 -6.60 -5.59
C ILE A 67 4.40 -7.35 -5.14
N THR A 68 4.23 -8.59 -5.60
CA THR A 68 3.07 -9.43 -5.26
C THR A 68 2.91 -9.63 -3.75
N LEU A 69 4.02 -9.78 -3.02
CA LEU A 69 4.00 -9.98 -1.56
C LEU A 69 3.45 -8.76 -0.81
N TYR A 70 3.69 -7.55 -1.32
CA TYR A 70 3.30 -6.32 -0.64
C TYR A 70 1.88 -5.85 -0.96
N PHE A 71 1.38 -6.13 -2.16
CA PHE A 71 0.10 -5.56 -2.64
C PHE A 71 -0.99 -6.61 -2.92
N PHE A 72 -0.65 -7.90 -2.96
CA PHE A 72 -1.57 -8.95 -3.40
C PHE A 72 -1.64 -10.14 -2.41
N THR A 73 -1.14 -9.96 -1.18
CA THR A 73 -1.32 -10.94 -0.10
C THR A 73 -2.76 -10.83 0.44
N ILE A 74 -3.46 -11.96 0.55
CA ILE A 74 -4.84 -12.03 1.05
C ILE A 74 -4.82 -12.45 2.53
N LEU A 75 -5.80 -11.96 3.31
CA LEU A 75 -6.05 -12.38 4.69
C LEU A 75 -6.92 -13.64 4.77
#